data_AF-A0A7Z0B008-F1
#
_entry.id   AF-A0A7Z0B008-F1
#
_cell.length_a   1.000
_cell.length_b   1.000
_cell.length_c   1.000
_cell.angle_alpha   90.00
_cell.angle_beta   90.00
_cell.angle_gamma   90.00
#
_symmetry.space_group_name_H-M   'P 1'
#
loop_
_entity.id
_entity.type
_entity.pdbx_description
1 polymer ?
#
loop_
_entity_poly.entity_id
_entity_poly.type
_entity_poly.pdbx_seq_one_letter_code
_entity_poly.pdbx_strand_id
1 'polypeptide(L)'
;MAEFIIIAPALLFVCFGILQFVLLYQAKSTLDVAVLEAAREGAVNHGSMQAMRSGLARGLAPLYARQASADGVSAALARAQIDAANYSIIAVLNPTSAAIQDYSRPRYYPDQAATYSEMPNDSLMYRDASITSAATSGMNIQDANLLKIHVHYCYAMYVPLVNKVIYYATNVIGSIGTMGLLTRDPANQDPYGAPRNADVLCKTQLKDGVATGRWPIALDSEAIVRMQSPLRASALNDSPNPTGN
;
A
#
# COMPACT_ATOMS: atom_id res chain seq x y z
N MET A 1 -8.82 -45.24 16.38
CA MET A 1 -8.17 -44.21 17.23
C MET A 1 -7.05 -43.48 16.48
N ALA A 2 -6.15 -44.18 15.78
CA ALA A 2 -5.09 -43.54 14.99
C ALA A 2 -5.60 -42.62 13.86
N GLU A 3 -6.68 -43.00 13.17
CA GLU A 3 -7.28 -42.17 12.10
C GLU A 3 -7.72 -40.79 12.60
N PHE A 4 -8.36 -40.71 13.78
CA PHE A 4 -8.78 -39.43 14.36
C PHE A 4 -7.59 -38.54 14.75
N ILE A 5 -6.51 -39.14 15.26
CA ILE A 5 -5.27 -38.43 15.62
C ILE A 5 -4.63 -37.76 14.39
N ILE A 6 -4.78 -38.35 13.20
CA ILE A 6 -4.22 -37.80 11.96
C ILE A 6 -5.20 -36.80 11.30
N ILE A 7 -6.49 -37.13 11.25
CA ILE A 7 -7.49 -36.33 10.52
C ILE A 7 -7.83 -35.05 11.28
N ALA A 8 -7.96 -35.09 12.61
CA ALA A 8 -8.34 -33.92 13.41
C ALA A 8 -7.40 -32.70 13.23
N PRO A 9 -6.06 -32.83 13.35
CA PRO A 9 -5.16 -31.69 13.13
C PRO A 9 -5.13 -31.22 11.67
N ALA A 10 -5.26 -32.14 10.71
CA ALA A 10 -5.31 -31.78 9.29
C ALA A 10 -6.57 -30.95 8.96
N LEU A 11 -7.73 -31.38 9.46
CA LEU A 11 -8.99 -30.65 9.28
C LEU A 11 -8.95 -29.28 9.96
N LEU A 12 -8.42 -29.21 11.19
CA LEU A 12 -8.23 -27.94 11.90
C LEU A 12 -7.34 -26.97 11.12
N PHE A 13 -6.24 -27.45 10.55
CA PHE A 13 -5.36 -26.63 9.72
C PHE A 13 -6.09 -26.08 8.49
N VAL A 14 -6.90 -26.89 7.80
CA VAL A 14 -7.71 -26.45 6.67
C VAL A 14 -8.71 -25.38 7.09
N CYS A 15 -9.40 -25.56 8.22
CA CYS A 15 -10.31 -24.54 8.76
C CYS A 15 -9.60 -23.20 9.04
N PHE A 16 -8.42 -23.23 9.66
CA PHE A 16 -7.61 -22.04 9.88
C PHE A 16 -7.14 -21.40 8.57
N GLY A 17 -6.79 -22.23 7.57
CA GLY A 17 -6.46 -21.78 6.22
C GLY A 17 -7.60 -20.99 5.59
N ILE A 18 -8.81 -21.56 5.60
CA ILE A 18 -10.01 -20.92 5.05
C ILE A 18 -10.28 -19.59 5.76
N LEU A 19 -10.23 -19.56 7.10
CA LEU A 19 -10.42 -18.32 7.87
C LEU A 19 -9.39 -17.25 7.49
N GLN A 20 -8.11 -17.62 7.34
CA GLN A 20 -7.07 -16.68 6.95
C GLN A 20 -7.28 -16.15 5.53
N PHE A 21 -7.74 -16.97 4.58
CA PHE A 21 -8.08 -16.51 3.23
C PHE A 21 -9.27 -15.55 3.21
N VAL A 22 -10.30 -15.80 4.03
CA VAL A 22 -11.44 -14.88 4.16
C VAL A 22 -10.97 -13.51 4.69
N LEU A 23 -10.11 -13.50 5.71
CA LEU A 23 -9.55 -12.25 6.26
C LEU A 23 -8.65 -11.53 5.25
N LEU A 24 -7.87 -12.26 4.44
CA LEU A 24 -7.06 -11.68 3.37
C LEU A 24 -7.94 -11.07 2.27
N TYR A 25 -9.03 -11.75 1.89
CA TYR A 25 -9.98 -11.22 0.92
C TYR A 25 -10.64 -9.94 1.44
N GLN A 26 -11.05 -9.92 2.72
CA GLN A 26 -11.57 -8.71 3.36
C GLN A 26 -10.53 -7.59 3.33
N ALA A 27 -9.29 -7.87 3.72
CA ALA A 27 -8.20 -6.89 3.71
C ALA A 27 -7.95 -6.31 2.31
N LYS A 28 -7.93 -7.17 1.28
CA LYS A 28 -7.77 -6.74 -0.11
C LYS A 28 -8.95 -5.88 -0.59
N SER A 29 -10.18 -6.28 -0.30
CA SER A 29 -11.37 -5.51 -0.66
C SER A 29 -11.39 -4.14 0.04
N THR A 30 -10.97 -4.07 1.30
CA THR A 30 -10.84 -2.80 2.03
C THR A 30 -9.72 -1.95 1.45
N LEU A 31 -8.58 -2.54 1.10
CA LEU A 31 -7.47 -1.84 0.44
C LEU A 31 -7.93 -1.20 -0.87
N ASP A 32 -8.70 -1.91 -1.70
CA ASP A 32 -9.19 -1.38 -2.99
C ASP A 32 -10.06 -0.12 -2.83
N VAL A 33 -10.92 -0.11 -1.81
CA VAL A 33 -11.68 1.10 -1.44
C VAL A 33 -10.74 2.19 -0.91
N ALA A 34 -9.76 1.83 -0.08
CA ALA A 34 -8.81 2.77 0.49
C ALA A 34 -7.90 3.44 -0.55
N VAL A 35 -7.47 2.71 -1.59
CA VAL A 35 -6.71 3.28 -2.70
C VAL A 35 -7.56 4.24 -3.52
N LEU A 36 -8.85 3.94 -3.73
CA LEU A 36 -9.76 4.87 -4.38
C LEU A 36 -9.95 6.16 -3.58
N GLU A 37 -10.10 6.06 -2.24
CA GLU A 37 -10.17 7.22 -1.36
C GLU A 37 -8.86 8.03 -1.37
N ALA A 38 -7.71 7.36 -1.33
CA ALA A 38 -6.41 8.00 -1.47
C ALA A 38 -6.30 8.76 -2.79
N ALA A 39 -6.68 8.15 -3.91
CA ALA A 39 -6.65 8.78 -5.22
C ALA A 39 -7.59 9.99 -5.32
N ARG A 40 -8.77 9.93 -4.69
CA ARG A 40 -9.71 11.07 -4.61
C ARG A 40 -9.13 12.23 -3.83
N GLU A 41 -8.51 11.95 -2.68
CA GLU A 41 -7.87 12.97 -1.85
C GLU A 41 -6.66 13.59 -2.54
N GLY A 42 -5.88 12.78 -3.28
CA GLY A 42 -4.82 13.29 -4.15
C GLY A 42 -5.37 14.19 -5.26
N ALA A 43 -6.47 13.78 -5.91
CA ALA A 43 -7.06 14.52 -7.02
C ALA A 43 -7.55 15.93 -6.64
N VAL A 44 -8.01 16.13 -5.40
CA VAL A 44 -8.51 17.44 -4.92
C VAL A 44 -7.44 18.29 -4.22
N ASN A 45 -6.36 17.69 -3.74
CA ASN A 45 -5.28 18.37 -3.00
C ASN A 45 -3.97 18.45 -3.79
N HIS A 46 -4.03 18.83 -5.06
CA HIS A 46 -2.87 19.06 -5.95
C HIS A 46 -1.93 17.87 -6.15
N GLY A 47 -2.40 16.64 -5.91
CA GLY A 47 -1.56 15.43 -5.90
C GLY A 47 -0.72 15.28 -4.63
N SER A 48 -1.09 15.90 -3.52
CA SER A 48 -0.29 15.83 -2.29
C SER A 48 -0.19 14.43 -1.71
N MET A 49 1.04 14.00 -1.44
CA MET A 49 1.29 12.66 -0.91
C MET A 49 0.76 12.48 0.52
N GLN A 50 0.79 13.56 1.31
CA GLN A 50 0.20 13.58 2.64
C GLN A 50 -1.33 13.40 2.61
N ALA A 51 -2.04 14.06 1.69
CA ALA A 51 -3.49 13.90 1.58
C ALA A 51 -3.88 12.51 1.06
N MET A 52 -3.13 11.97 0.09
CA MET A 52 -3.33 10.59 -0.37
C MET A 52 -3.17 9.59 0.78
N ARG A 53 -2.17 9.77 1.65
CA ARG A 53 -1.99 8.93 2.86
C ARG A 53 -3.12 9.07 3.86
N SER A 54 -3.64 10.28 4.07
CA SER A 54 -4.78 10.49 4.97
C SER A 54 -6.07 9.87 4.42
N GLY A 55 -6.25 9.88 3.10
CA GLY A 55 -7.31 9.14 2.40
C GLY A 55 -7.15 7.62 2.55
N LEU A 56 -5.94 7.11 2.30
CA LEU A 56 -5.63 5.68 2.49
C LEU A 56 -5.90 5.23 3.93
N ALA A 57 -5.47 6.01 4.92
CA ALA A 57 -5.69 5.70 6.33
C ALA A 57 -7.17 5.66 6.70
N ARG A 58 -8.02 6.54 6.12
CA ARG A 58 -9.47 6.51 6.31
C ARG A 58 -10.07 5.23 5.74
N GLY A 59 -9.70 4.85 4.52
CA GLY A 59 -10.19 3.63 3.91
C GLY A 59 -9.69 2.34 4.59
N LEU A 60 -8.52 2.37 5.22
CA LEU A 60 -7.98 1.24 6.00
C LEU A 60 -8.56 1.15 7.42
N ALA A 61 -9.19 2.20 7.95
CA ALA A 61 -9.72 2.25 9.30
C ALA A 61 -10.65 1.07 9.68
N PRO A 62 -11.52 0.56 8.79
CA PRO A 62 -12.37 -0.59 9.08
C PRO A 62 -11.60 -1.87 9.47
N LEU A 63 -10.33 -2.03 9.06
CA LEU A 63 -9.50 -3.19 9.44
C LEU A 63 -9.14 -3.18 10.93
N TYR A 64 -9.13 -2.00 11.55
CA TYR A 64 -8.73 -1.79 12.94
C TYR A 64 -9.93 -1.52 13.86
N ALA A 65 -11.12 -1.30 13.31
CA ALA A 65 -12.34 -1.07 14.06
C ALA A 65 -12.77 -2.36 14.80
N ARG A 66 -12.41 -2.46 16.09
CA ARG A 66 -12.80 -3.59 16.95
C ARG A 66 -13.96 -3.29 17.89
N GLN A 67 -14.31 -2.01 18.05
CA GLN A 67 -15.33 -1.55 18.98
C GLN A 67 -16.23 -0.53 18.28
N ALA A 68 -17.55 -0.66 18.46
CA ALA A 68 -18.55 0.25 17.92
C ALA A 68 -18.79 1.45 18.85
N SER A 69 -17.72 2.11 19.29
CA SER A 69 -17.74 3.32 20.13
C SER A 69 -16.98 4.45 19.44
N ALA A 70 -17.28 5.70 19.78
CA ALA A 70 -16.56 6.85 19.23
C ALA A 70 -15.04 6.77 19.49
N ASP A 71 -14.66 6.33 20.70
CA ASP A 71 -13.25 6.10 21.06
C ASP A 71 -12.63 4.94 20.30
N GLY A 72 -13.41 3.88 20.01
CA GLY A 72 -12.96 2.76 19.19
C GLY A 72 -12.66 3.16 17.75
N VAL A 73 -13.49 4.04 17.17
CA VAL A 73 -13.30 4.56 15.81
C VAL A 73 -12.10 5.50 15.74
N SER A 74 -11.91 6.38 16.73
CA SER A 74 -10.75 7.27 16.76
C SER A 74 -9.43 6.51 16.93
N ALA A 75 -9.42 5.48 17.79
CA ALA A 75 -8.27 4.59 17.95
C ALA A 75 -7.96 3.79 16.67
N ALA A 76 -9.00 3.30 15.97
CA ALA A 76 -8.85 2.60 14.70
C ALA A 76 -8.25 3.50 13.61
N LEU A 77 -8.71 4.76 13.51
CA LEU A 77 -8.16 5.74 12.58
C LEU A 77 -6.71 6.07 12.90
N ALA A 78 -6.37 6.30 14.18
CA ALA A 78 -4.99 6.56 14.59
C ALA A 78 -4.08 5.39 14.23
N ARG A 79 -4.55 4.15 14.45
CA ARG A 79 -3.80 2.95 14.07
C ARG A 79 -3.63 2.84 12.55
N ALA A 80 -4.67 3.12 11.78
CA ALA A 80 -4.62 3.11 10.33
C ALA A 80 -3.66 4.17 9.77
N GLN A 81 -3.58 5.35 10.39
CA GLN A 81 -2.62 6.39 10.01
C GLN A 81 -1.18 5.96 10.25
N ILE A 82 -0.89 5.37 11.41
CA ILE A 82 0.44 4.83 11.73
C ILE A 82 0.81 3.73 10.74
N ASP A 83 -0.11 2.81 10.47
CA ASP A 83 0.18 1.69 9.59
C ASP A 83 0.26 2.12 8.11
N ALA A 84 -0.54 3.09 7.66
CA ALA A 84 -0.40 3.69 6.34
C ALA A 84 0.95 4.44 6.17
N ALA A 85 1.43 5.13 7.21
CA ALA A 85 2.70 5.85 7.14
C ALA A 85 3.91 4.91 7.11
N ASN A 86 3.88 3.82 7.89
CA ASN A 86 5.04 2.94 8.10
C ASN A 86 5.04 1.68 7.22
N TYR A 87 3.85 1.21 6.80
CA TYR A 87 3.65 -0.08 6.14
C TYR A 87 2.89 0.05 4.82
N SER A 88 2.85 1.24 4.22
CA SER A 88 2.40 1.42 2.85
C SER A 88 3.38 2.26 2.02
N ILE A 89 3.50 1.91 0.74
CA ILE A 89 4.18 2.70 -0.28
C ILE A 89 3.13 3.11 -1.30
N ILE A 90 3.04 4.40 -1.59
CA ILE A 90 2.18 4.92 -2.64
C ILE A 90 3.06 5.38 -3.79
N ALA A 91 2.95 4.71 -4.94
CA ALA A 91 3.65 5.04 -6.17
C ALA A 91 2.66 5.70 -7.14
N VAL A 92 3.00 6.88 -7.63
CA VAL A 92 2.21 7.56 -8.67
C VAL A 92 2.70 7.05 -10.03
N LEU A 93 1.84 6.31 -10.72
CA LEU A 93 2.13 5.75 -12.05
C LEU A 93 1.85 6.77 -13.17
N ASN A 94 0.81 7.58 -12.99
CA ASN A 94 0.47 8.67 -13.89
C ASN A 94 -0.07 9.85 -13.05
N PRO A 95 0.29 11.12 -13.33
CA PRO A 95 1.18 11.60 -14.39
C PRO A 95 2.65 11.18 -14.23
N THR A 96 3.32 10.88 -15.35
CA THR A 96 4.77 10.60 -15.36
C THR A 96 5.57 11.88 -15.12
N SER A 97 6.80 11.76 -14.63
CA SER A 97 7.69 12.92 -14.43
C SER A 97 7.91 13.73 -15.71
N ALA A 98 7.98 13.06 -16.87
CA ALA A 98 8.04 13.70 -18.18
C ALA A 98 6.77 14.51 -18.49
N ALA A 99 5.59 13.96 -18.21
CA ALA A 99 4.32 14.65 -18.47
C ALA A 99 4.16 15.89 -17.58
N ILE A 100 4.60 15.80 -16.32
CA ILE A 100 4.63 16.95 -15.41
C ILE A 100 5.54 18.04 -16.00
N GLN A 101 6.73 17.70 -16.50
CA GLN A 101 7.64 18.69 -17.07
C GLN A 101 7.09 19.34 -18.35
N ASP A 102 6.45 18.55 -19.23
CA ASP A 102 5.89 19.03 -20.49
C ASP A 102 4.75 20.05 -20.27
N TYR A 103 3.83 19.71 -19.35
CA TYR A 103 2.56 20.43 -19.17
C TYR A 103 2.53 21.38 -17.97
N SER A 104 3.52 21.35 -17.07
CA SER A 104 3.55 22.28 -15.94
C SER A 104 3.74 23.72 -16.40
N ARG A 105 2.99 24.63 -15.78
CA ARG A 105 3.06 26.08 -16.03
C ARG A 105 3.16 26.82 -14.71
N PRO A 106 3.97 27.90 -14.62
CA PRO A 106 4.02 28.72 -13.43
C PRO A 106 2.69 29.47 -13.26
N ARG A 107 2.09 29.40 -12.08
CA ARG A 107 0.87 30.13 -11.71
C ARG A 107 1.09 30.86 -10.39
N TYR A 108 0.83 32.17 -10.41
CA TYR A 108 0.95 33.03 -9.25
C TYR A 108 -0.36 33.05 -8.45
N TYR A 109 -0.25 32.80 -7.16
CA TYR A 109 -1.37 32.86 -6.22
C TYR A 109 -1.22 34.10 -5.33
N PRO A 110 -2.07 35.13 -5.51
CA PRO A 110 -1.95 36.38 -4.77
C PRO A 110 -2.17 36.18 -3.26
N ASP A 111 -3.05 35.26 -2.88
CA ASP A 111 -3.40 34.98 -1.48
C ASP A 111 -2.22 34.40 -0.66
N GLN A 112 -1.29 33.74 -1.35
CA GLN A 112 -0.13 33.06 -0.75
C GLN A 112 1.19 33.78 -1.09
N ALA A 113 1.14 34.84 -1.90
CA ALA A 113 2.29 35.53 -2.46
C ALA A 113 3.34 34.56 -3.06
N ALA A 114 2.90 33.46 -3.65
CA ALA A 114 3.75 32.36 -4.11
C ALA A 114 3.44 31.96 -5.56
N THR A 115 4.48 31.55 -6.29
CA THR A 115 4.35 30.98 -7.64
C THR A 115 4.56 29.47 -7.56
N TYR A 116 3.55 28.70 -7.97
CA TYR A 116 3.67 27.24 -8.07
C TYR A 116 3.80 26.82 -9.53
N SER A 117 4.66 25.85 -9.79
CA SER A 117 4.70 25.14 -11.07
C SER A 117 3.65 24.05 -11.00
N GLU A 118 2.54 24.22 -11.72
CA GLU A 118 1.42 23.30 -11.69
C GLU A 118 0.92 22.91 -13.07
N MET A 119 0.50 21.66 -13.18
CA MET A 119 -0.17 21.16 -14.38
C MET A 119 -1.64 21.58 -14.34
N PRO A 120 -2.11 22.33 -15.34
CA PRO A 120 -3.44 22.90 -15.31
C PRO A 120 -4.52 21.83 -15.45
N ASN A 121 -5.56 21.96 -14.62
CA ASN A 121 -6.79 21.16 -14.67
C ASN A 121 -8.00 21.98 -15.17
N ASP A 122 -7.80 23.25 -15.53
CA ASP A 122 -8.85 24.14 -15.97
C ASP A 122 -9.22 23.93 -17.44
N SER A 123 -10.53 23.90 -17.72
CA SER A 123 -11.10 23.84 -19.08
C SER A 123 -10.58 22.67 -19.94
N LEU A 124 -10.23 21.53 -19.33
CA LEU A 124 -9.63 20.37 -20.02
C LEU A 124 -10.39 19.91 -21.27
N MET A 125 -11.72 20.04 -21.28
CA MET A 125 -12.56 19.69 -22.43
C MET A 125 -12.28 20.55 -23.68
N TYR A 126 -11.80 21.78 -23.50
CA TYR A 126 -11.52 22.74 -24.57
C TYR A 126 -10.03 22.85 -24.89
N ARG A 127 -9.15 22.19 -24.12
CA ARG A 127 -7.72 22.17 -24.42
C ARG A 127 -7.46 21.26 -25.60
N ASP A 128 -6.50 21.64 -26.42
CA ASP A 128 -6.08 20.81 -27.55
C ASP A 128 -5.67 19.42 -27.04
N ALA A 129 -6.26 18.40 -27.66
CA ALA A 129 -6.00 17.00 -27.36
C ALA A 129 -4.81 16.45 -28.17
N SER A 130 -4.18 17.28 -29.00
CA SER A 130 -3.00 16.90 -29.76
C SER A 130 -1.80 16.70 -28.83
N ILE A 131 -1.03 15.66 -29.09
CA ILE A 131 0.26 15.47 -28.43
C ILE A 131 1.22 16.46 -29.06
N THR A 132 1.63 17.46 -28.29
CA THR A 132 2.61 18.46 -28.75
C THR A 132 3.89 17.75 -29.21
N SER A 133 4.47 18.14 -30.35
CA SER A 133 5.72 17.55 -30.86
C SER A 133 6.92 17.74 -29.92
N ALA A 134 6.81 18.65 -28.94
CA ALA A 134 7.79 18.89 -27.88
C ALA A 134 7.54 18.04 -26.61
N ALA A 135 6.43 17.30 -26.53
CA ALA A 135 6.09 16.50 -25.36
C ALA A 135 6.89 15.20 -25.37
N THR A 136 7.82 15.06 -24.40
CA THR A 136 8.63 13.84 -24.25
C THR A 136 7.80 12.71 -23.65
N SER A 137 6.71 13.04 -22.96
CA SER A 137 5.79 12.08 -22.35
C SER A 137 4.99 11.24 -23.34
N GLY A 138 4.83 11.70 -24.59
CA GLY A 138 3.97 11.04 -25.58
C GLY A 138 2.49 10.98 -25.17
N MET A 139 2.09 11.78 -24.17
CA MET A 139 0.73 11.81 -23.63
C MET A 139 0.10 13.16 -23.86
N ASN A 140 -1.21 13.17 -23.95
CA ASN A 140 -2.01 14.36 -24.05
C ASN A 140 -2.29 14.97 -22.65
N ILE A 141 -2.63 16.26 -22.57
CA ILE A 141 -2.93 16.94 -21.31
C ILE A 141 -4.13 16.35 -20.56
N GLN A 142 -5.15 15.84 -21.27
CA GLN A 142 -6.30 15.18 -20.62
C GLN A 142 -5.89 13.84 -19.98
N ASP A 143 -4.95 13.12 -20.59
CA ASP A 143 -4.44 11.84 -20.07
C ASP A 143 -3.45 12.07 -18.93
N ALA A 144 -2.61 13.11 -19.04
CA ALA A 144 -1.72 13.52 -17.96
C ALA A 144 -2.50 13.91 -16.69
N ASN A 145 -3.71 14.46 -16.83
CA ASN A 145 -4.60 14.79 -15.71
C ASN A 145 -5.33 13.59 -15.07
N LEU A 146 -5.01 12.35 -15.47
CA LEU A 146 -5.49 11.15 -14.78
C LEU A 146 -4.47 10.72 -13.72
N LEU A 147 -4.83 10.89 -12.45
CA LEU A 147 -4.03 10.39 -11.34
C LEU A 147 -4.22 8.88 -11.22
N LYS A 148 -3.21 8.12 -11.63
CA LYS A 148 -3.11 6.67 -11.42
C LYS A 148 -2.11 6.42 -10.30
N ILE A 149 -2.56 5.79 -9.23
CA ILE A 149 -1.71 5.41 -8.10
C ILE A 149 -1.71 3.90 -7.93
N HIS A 150 -0.56 3.39 -7.50
CA HIS A 150 -0.34 2.02 -7.05
C HIS A 150 0.03 2.08 -5.57
N VAL A 151 -0.72 1.38 -4.73
CA VAL A 151 -0.45 1.27 -3.30
C VAL A 151 -0.02 -0.14 -3.00
N HIS A 152 1.18 -0.23 -2.45
CA HIS A 152 1.76 -1.46 -1.93
C HIS A 152 1.63 -1.43 -0.41
N TYR A 153 0.81 -2.30 0.18
CA TYR A 153 0.49 -2.31 1.61
C TYR A 153 0.84 -3.63 2.30
N CYS A 154 1.52 -3.55 3.45
CA CYS A 154 1.93 -4.73 4.21
C CYS A 154 0.91 -5.12 5.27
N TYR A 155 0.05 -6.08 4.93
CA TYR A 155 -1.01 -6.56 5.80
C TYR A 155 -0.50 -7.63 6.77
N ALA A 156 -0.71 -7.44 8.07
CA ALA A 156 -0.34 -8.41 9.10
C ALA A 156 -1.38 -9.55 9.21
N MET A 157 -0.98 -10.79 8.97
CA MET A 157 -1.86 -11.95 9.10
C MET A 157 -2.08 -12.34 10.58
N TYR A 158 -3.34 -12.56 10.95
CA TYR A 158 -3.76 -12.80 12.34
C TYR A 158 -3.83 -14.27 12.75
N VAL A 159 -4.15 -15.19 11.82
CA VAL A 159 -4.40 -16.59 12.18
C VAL A 159 -3.06 -17.29 12.49
N PRO A 160 -2.86 -17.82 13.71
CA PRO A 160 -1.62 -18.46 14.09
C PRO A 160 -1.38 -19.72 13.25
N LEU A 161 -0.11 -20.13 13.15
CA LEU A 161 0.38 -21.24 12.32
C LEU A 161 0.27 -20.97 10.81
N VAL A 162 -0.92 -20.64 10.32
CA VAL A 162 -1.18 -20.36 8.89
C VAL A 162 -0.44 -19.12 8.42
N ASN A 163 -0.38 -18.06 9.25
CA ASN A 163 0.38 -16.86 8.95
C ASN A 163 1.86 -17.16 8.61
N LYS A 164 2.49 -18.04 9.37
CA LYS A 164 3.86 -18.51 9.10
C LYS A 164 3.91 -19.30 7.81
N VAL A 165 3.03 -20.30 7.63
CA VAL A 165 3.04 -21.17 6.44
C VAL A 165 2.96 -20.32 5.17
N ILE A 166 2.00 -19.40 5.11
CA ILE A 166 1.80 -18.51 3.96
C ILE A 166 3.03 -17.61 3.76
N TYR A 167 3.57 -17.03 4.83
CA TYR A 167 4.75 -16.16 4.74
C TYR A 167 5.98 -16.91 4.20
N TYR A 168 6.27 -18.10 4.73
CA TYR A 168 7.37 -18.94 4.25
C TYR A 168 7.19 -19.38 2.80
N ALA A 169 5.96 -19.76 2.42
CA ALA A 169 5.64 -20.18 1.05
C ALA A 169 5.81 -19.04 0.03
N THR A 170 5.44 -17.81 0.40
CA THR A 170 5.50 -16.63 -0.48
C THR A 170 6.90 -16.03 -0.57
N ASN A 171 7.63 -15.97 0.54
CA ASN A 171 8.91 -15.29 0.63
C ASN A 171 10.14 -16.21 0.49
N VAL A 172 9.93 -17.53 0.42
CA VAL A 172 10.96 -18.57 0.27
C VAL A 172 12.13 -18.33 1.24
N ILE A 173 11.83 -18.37 2.53
CA ILE A 173 12.81 -18.12 3.60
C ILE A 173 13.50 -19.43 3.96
N GLY A 174 14.78 -19.55 3.58
CA GLY A 174 15.69 -20.60 4.03
C GLY A 174 15.27 -22.04 3.72
N SER A 175 16.09 -23.00 4.14
CA SER A 175 15.68 -24.41 4.26
C SER A 175 14.90 -24.59 5.56
N ILE A 176 13.77 -25.32 5.52
CA ILE A 176 13.03 -25.71 6.73
C ILE A 176 14.00 -26.46 7.66
N GLY A 177 14.20 -25.97 8.88
CA GLY A 177 15.09 -26.59 9.85
C GLY A 177 14.61 -27.98 10.29
N THR A 178 15.43 -28.70 11.05
CA THR A 178 15.15 -30.08 11.54
C THR A 178 13.87 -30.22 12.37
N MET A 179 13.30 -29.12 12.88
CA MET A 179 12.03 -29.05 13.62
C MET A 179 10.83 -28.53 12.79
N GLY A 180 10.97 -28.42 11.46
CA GLY A 180 9.85 -28.03 10.57
C GLY A 180 9.53 -26.52 10.58
N LEU A 181 8.29 -26.17 10.29
CA LEU A 181 7.80 -24.77 10.26
C LEU A 181 7.69 -24.11 11.64
N LEU A 182 8.03 -24.85 12.70
CA LEU A 182 7.93 -24.45 14.11
C LEU A 182 9.31 -24.31 14.78
N THR A 183 10.42 -24.36 14.03
CA THR A 183 11.75 -24.22 14.64
C THR A 183 11.90 -22.85 15.30
N ARG A 184 12.52 -22.83 16.48
CA ARG A 184 13.01 -21.63 17.15
C ARG A 184 14.50 -21.39 16.91
N ASP A 185 15.18 -22.39 16.33
CA ASP A 185 16.61 -22.38 16.08
C ASP A 185 16.93 -22.79 14.64
N PRO A 186 18.06 -22.31 14.10
CA PRO A 186 18.39 -22.42 12.69
C PRO A 186 19.30 -23.61 12.30
N ALA A 187 19.29 -23.93 11.00
CA ALA A 187 20.31 -24.73 10.34
C ALA A 187 21.28 -23.81 9.55
N ASN A 188 22.44 -23.49 10.14
CA ASN A 188 23.68 -22.89 9.61
C ASN A 188 23.69 -21.70 8.58
N GLN A 189 24.68 -20.81 8.79
CA GLN A 189 25.18 -19.62 8.04
C GLN A 189 24.24 -18.49 7.54
N ASP A 190 22.94 -18.70 7.34
CA ASP A 190 21.97 -17.59 7.31
C ASP A 190 20.68 -17.99 8.03
N PRO A 191 20.74 -18.06 9.37
CA PRO A 191 19.83 -18.83 10.21
C PRO A 191 18.36 -18.44 10.11
N TYR A 192 18.10 -17.21 9.68
CA TYR A 192 16.78 -16.60 9.65
C TYR A 192 16.40 -16.06 8.28
N GLY A 193 17.28 -16.28 7.28
CA GLY A 193 17.17 -15.96 5.86
C GLY A 193 16.50 -14.62 5.56
N ALA A 194 17.24 -13.65 5.03
CA ALA A 194 16.55 -12.58 4.31
C ALA A 194 15.60 -13.23 3.28
N PRO A 195 14.34 -12.78 3.19
CA PRO A 195 13.43 -13.38 2.23
C PRO A 195 14.06 -13.35 0.82
N ARG A 196 13.94 -14.43 0.05
CA ARG A 196 14.60 -14.50 -1.26
C ARG A 196 13.85 -13.66 -2.30
N ASN A 197 12.53 -13.59 -2.18
CA ASN A 197 11.64 -12.74 -2.97
C ASN A 197 11.19 -11.53 -2.14
N ALA A 198 12.16 -10.77 -1.65
CA ALA A 198 11.91 -9.81 -0.60
C ALA A 198 11.44 -8.45 -1.13
N ASP A 199 10.13 -8.20 -1.03
CA ASP A 199 9.59 -6.85 -1.06
C ASP A 199 10.24 -5.97 0.04
N VAL A 200 10.64 -4.76 -0.35
CA VAL A 200 11.42 -3.80 0.46
C VAL A 200 10.71 -3.46 1.78
N LEU A 201 9.37 -3.42 1.78
CA LEU A 201 8.60 -2.94 2.94
C LEU A 201 8.06 -4.07 3.84
N CYS A 202 7.61 -5.18 3.28
CA CYS A 202 7.01 -6.29 4.04
C CYS A 202 8.06 -7.28 4.56
N LYS A 203 9.34 -6.97 4.38
CA LYS A 203 10.48 -7.75 4.86
C LYS A 203 10.43 -7.91 6.37
N THR A 204 10.17 -9.14 6.83
CA THR A 204 10.27 -9.50 8.25
C THR A 204 11.28 -10.63 8.41
N GLN A 205 12.37 -10.38 9.12
CA GLN A 205 13.32 -11.44 9.47
C GLN A 205 12.66 -12.42 10.42
N LEU A 206 13.08 -13.69 10.39
CA LEU A 206 12.49 -14.71 11.26
C LEU A 206 12.66 -14.38 12.76
N LYS A 207 13.78 -13.74 13.16
CA LYS A 207 13.98 -13.21 14.53
C LYS A 207 12.89 -12.19 14.93
N ASP A 208 12.62 -11.23 14.06
CA ASP A 208 11.65 -10.16 14.32
C ASP A 208 10.22 -10.68 14.27
N GLY A 209 9.91 -11.59 13.34
CA GLY A 209 8.61 -12.24 13.24
C GLY A 209 8.30 -13.16 14.42
N VAL A 210 9.31 -13.80 15.02
CA VAL A 210 9.16 -14.57 16.27
C VAL A 210 8.97 -13.66 17.48
N ALA A 211 9.72 -12.55 17.56
CA ALA A 211 9.61 -11.60 18.67
C ALA A 211 8.30 -10.81 18.67
N THR A 212 7.85 -10.38 17.48
CA THR A 212 6.65 -9.55 17.31
C THR A 212 5.39 -10.35 17.01
N GLY A 213 5.52 -11.61 16.60
CA GLY A 213 4.42 -12.44 16.11
C GLY A 213 3.84 -11.97 14.77
N ARG A 214 4.49 -11.01 14.10
CA ARG A 214 3.98 -10.37 12.89
C ARG A 214 4.56 -11.02 11.65
N TRP A 215 3.67 -11.51 10.79
CA TRP A 215 4.00 -12.13 9.50
C TRP A 215 3.19 -11.42 8.42
N PRO A 216 3.72 -10.33 7.83
CA PRO A 216 2.98 -9.55 6.87
C PRO A 216 3.02 -10.17 5.47
N ILE A 217 1.98 -9.92 4.69
CA ILE A 217 1.94 -10.21 3.26
C ILE A 217 1.71 -8.92 2.49
N ALA A 218 2.40 -8.78 1.36
CA ALA A 218 2.21 -7.65 0.45
C ALA A 218 0.83 -7.77 -0.23
N LEU A 219 0.07 -6.67 -0.18
CA LEU A 219 -1.16 -6.49 -0.92
C LEU A 219 -0.99 -5.28 -1.84
N ASP A 220 -1.21 -5.50 -3.13
CA ASP A 220 -1.13 -4.45 -4.14
C ASP A 220 -2.51 -4.05 -4.62
N SER A 221 -2.70 -2.76 -4.84
CA SER A 221 -3.94 -2.22 -5.37
C SER A 221 -3.67 -0.94 -6.16
N GLU A 222 -4.39 -0.78 -7.27
CA GLU A 222 -4.30 0.39 -8.13
C GLU A 222 -5.65 1.09 -8.22
N ALA A 223 -5.64 2.42 -8.24
CA ALA A 223 -6.82 3.20 -8.58
C ALA A 223 -6.47 4.33 -9.55
N ILE A 224 -7.46 4.73 -10.33
CA ILE A 224 -7.38 5.84 -11.26
C ILE A 224 -8.51 6.83 -10.99
N VAL A 225 -8.15 8.10 -10.83
CA VAL A 225 -9.09 9.20 -10.61
C VAL A 225 -8.64 10.39 -11.45
N ARG A 226 -9.60 11.08 -12.09
CA ARG A 226 -9.28 12.33 -12.79
C ARG A 226 -9.04 13.45 -11.77
N MET A 227 -7.94 14.18 -11.93
CA MET A 227 -7.60 15.35 -11.13
C MET A 227 -8.77 16.34 -11.08
N GLN A 228 -9.05 16.89 -9.90
CA GLN A 228 -10.03 17.96 -9.66
C GLN A 228 -9.35 19.29 -9.31
N SER A 229 -8.06 19.25 -9.03
CA SER A 229 -7.19 20.39 -8.75
C SER A 229 -5.98 20.37 -9.70
N PRO A 230 -5.28 21.50 -9.91
CA PRO A 230 -4.01 21.51 -10.63
C PRO A 230 -2.97 20.65 -9.92
N LEU A 231 -2.21 19.82 -10.64
CA LEU A 231 -1.19 18.96 -10.02
C LEU A 231 0.10 19.75 -9.75
N ARG A 232 0.71 19.60 -8.58
CA ARG A 232 2.00 20.22 -8.24
C ARG A 232 3.08 19.17 -8.02
N ALA A 233 4.24 19.35 -8.63
CA ALA A 233 5.38 18.45 -8.46
C ALA A 233 5.93 18.45 -7.02
N SER A 234 5.86 19.60 -6.34
CA SER A 234 6.24 19.69 -4.92
C SER A 234 5.32 18.85 -4.05
N ALA A 235 4.01 18.89 -4.31
CA ALA A 235 3.00 18.20 -3.50
C ALA A 235 3.18 16.67 -3.50
N LEU A 236 3.60 16.09 -4.63
CA LEU A 236 3.93 14.67 -4.75
C LEU A 236 5.09 14.25 -3.83
N ASN A 237 5.95 15.20 -3.42
CA ASN A 237 7.13 14.96 -2.59
C ASN A 237 6.94 15.42 -1.13
N ASP A 238 5.77 15.95 -0.75
CA ASP A 238 5.53 16.51 0.61
C ASP A 238 5.61 15.46 1.72
N SER A 239 5.43 14.16 1.40
CA SER A 239 5.48 13.07 2.37
C SER A 239 6.18 11.84 1.76
N PRO A 240 7.50 11.67 1.93
CA PRO A 240 8.26 10.61 1.27
C PRO A 240 7.85 9.21 1.75
N ASN A 241 7.95 8.20 0.89
CA ASN A 241 7.65 6.79 1.19
C ASN A 241 8.62 6.20 2.24
N PRO A 242 8.13 5.27 3.10
CA PRO A 242 9.01 4.56 4.00
C PRO A 242 10.04 3.76 3.20
N THR A 243 11.30 3.80 3.65
CA THR A 243 12.43 3.18 2.95
C THR A 243 12.63 1.70 3.29
N GLY A 244 11.82 1.14 4.20
CA GLY A 244 11.88 -0.28 4.59
C GLY A 244 13.10 -0.67 5.41
N ASN A 245 13.80 0.30 6.01
CA ASN A 245 14.95 0.09 6.92
C ASN A 245 14.56 0.27 8.39
#